data_AF-A0A849HC13-F1
#
_entry.id   AF-A0A849HC13-F1
#
_cell.length_a   1.000
_cell.length_b   1.000
_cell.length_c   1.000
_cell.angle_alpha   90.00
_cell.angle_beta   90.00
_cell.angle_gamma   90.00
#
_symmetry.space_group_name_H-M   'P 1'
#
loop_
_entity.id
_entity.type
_entity.pdbx_description
1 polymer ?
#
loop_
_entity_poly.entity_id
_entity_poly.type
_entity_poly.pdbx_seq_one_letter_code
_entity_poly.pdbx_strand_id
1 'polypeptide(L)'
;MREGVLMAGRPNRGKVQPGGPANGLRRFEPNNLAALKSGAYSPRVREAYAEALTEWARAQDALSFLRDSSFAPSVWRWAQRTAASDLLYGELEAHHASKQRGSCAGCMRCRSLEARWQKADRTAERAGERLGLDPQSRAELLVKLRAAGVIKSEAQQVESLLGAIAQQFGLDQTSGELLVEEDADIVDAEEATDE
;
A
#
# COMPACT_ATOMS: atom_id res chain seq x y z
N MET A 1 -3.69 -12.29 -76.79
CA MET A 1 -2.88 -11.47 -75.87
C MET A 1 -3.79 -10.63 -75.01
N ARG A 2 -3.95 -11.00 -73.74
CA ARG A 2 -4.03 -10.12 -72.56
C ARG A 2 -4.25 -11.03 -71.35
N GLU A 3 -3.26 -10.98 -70.47
CA GLU A 3 -3.09 -11.76 -69.27
C GLU A 3 -4.11 -11.36 -68.21
N GLY A 4 -4.68 -12.34 -67.52
CA GLY A 4 -5.68 -12.17 -66.48
C GLY A 4 -5.38 -13.10 -65.31
N VAL A 5 -4.40 -12.68 -64.50
CA VAL A 5 -4.07 -13.02 -63.11
C VAL A 5 -4.93 -14.12 -62.44
N LEU A 6 -4.31 -15.27 -62.26
CA LEU A 6 -4.67 -16.33 -61.32
C LEU A 6 -4.56 -15.79 -59.88
N MET A 7 -5.70 -15.58 -59.21
CA MET A 7 -5.75 -15.48 -57.75
C MET A 7 -6.20 -16.81 -57.18
N ALA A 8 -5.30 -17.43 -56.44
CA ALA A 8 -5.46 -18.70 -55.76
C ALA A 8 -6.73 -18.73 -54.88
N GLY A 9 -7.48 -19.83 -55.03
CA GLY A 9 -8.66 -20.12 -54.22
C GLY A 9 -8.33 -20.21 -52.74
N ARG A 10 -9.14 -19.54 -51.93
CA ARG A 10 -9.13 -19.72 -50.47
C ARG A 10 -9.52 -21.16 -50.13
N PRO A 11 -8.81 -21.84 -49.23
CA PRO A 11 -9.27 -23.12 -48.72
C PRO A 11 -10.54 -22.92 -47.88
N ASN A 12 -11.60 -23.55 -48.37
CA ASN A 12 -12.58 -24.33 -47.62
C ASN A 12 -12.72 -23.98 -46.12
N ARG A 13 -13.70 -23.14 -45.76
CA ARG A 13 -14.22 -23.09 -44.39
C ARG A 13 -14.99 -24.38 -44.14
N GLY A 14 -14.26 -25.41 -43.73
CA GLY A 14 -14.84 -26.58 -43.09
C GLY A 14 -15.77 -26.12 -41.97
N LYS A 15 -17.00 -26.62 -42.01
CA LYS A 15 -17.99 -26.45 -40.95
C LYS A 15 -17.38 -26.98 -39.65
N VAL A 16 -16.92 -26.06 -38.79
CA VAL A 16 -16.60 -26.38 -37.41
C VAL A 16 -17.92 -26.77 -36.75
N GLN A 17 -18.05 -28.06 -36.42
CA GLN A 17 -19.16 -28.56 -35.63
C GLN A 17 -19.16 -27.84 -34.26
N PRO A 18 -20.32 -27.41 -33.74
CA PRO A 18 -20.41 -26.84 -32.40
C PRO A 18 -20.28 -27.97 -31.37
N GLY A 19 -19.04 -28.33 -31.05
CA GLY A 19 -18.70 -29.25 -29.97
C GLY A 19 -18.74 -28.55 -28.61
N GLY A 20 -19.78 -28.81 -27.82
CA GLY A 20 -19.74 -28.86 -26.35
C GLY A 20 -19.85 -27.53 -25.56
N PRO A 21 -20.58 -27.51 -24.43
CA PRO A 21 -20.75 -26.31 -23.60
C PRO A 21 -19.50 -26.01 -22.76
N ALA A 22 -18.50 -25.39 -23.37
CA ALA A 22 -17.40 -24.73 -22.65
C ALA A 22 -17.79 -23.28 -22.26
N ASN A 23 -18.92 -23.12 -21.54
CA ASN A 23 -19.45 -21.81 -21.16
C ASN A 23 -18.93 -21.26 -19.80
N GLY A 24 -17.88 -21.87 -19.23
CA GLY A 24 -17.35 -21.47 -17.91
C GLY A 24 -16.17 -20.51 -17.92
N LEU A 25 -15.37 -20.46 -18.99
CA LEU A 25 -14.02 -19.87 -18.91
C LEU A 25 -13.75 -18.71 -19.86
N ARG A 26 -14.63 -18.43 -20.83
CA ARG A 26 -14.42 -17.31 -21.76
C ARG A 26 -14.82 -15.94 -21.20
N ARG A 27 -15.38 -15.83 -19.99
CA ARG A 27 -15.80 -14.53 -19.40
C ARG A 27 -14.67 -13.65 -18.88
N PHE A 28 -13.43 -14.12 -18.95
CA PHE A 28 -12.28 -13.52 -18.25
C PHE A 28 -10.99 -13.46 -19.08
N GLU A 29 -11.09 -13.50 -20.41
CA GLU A 29 -9.95 -13.11 -21.25
C GLU A 29 -9.77 -11.58 -21.19
N PRO A 30 -8.53 -11.05 -21.18
CA PRO A 30 -8.29 -9.63 -21.40
C PRO A 30 -8.91 -9.28 -22.76
N ASN A 31 -9.95 -8.43 -22.77
CA ASN A 31 -10.88 -8.07 -23.87
C ASN A 31 -12.32 -8.62 -23.78
N ASN A 32 -12.73 -9.29 -22.69
CA ASN A 32 -14.15 -9.59 -22.50
C ASN A 32 -14.93 -8.39 -21.96
N LEU A 33 -15.76 -7.78 -22.81
CA LEU A 33 -16.62 -6.63 -22.49
C LEU A 33 -17.61 -6.91 -21.33
N ALA A 34 -17.93 -8.18 -21.04
CA ALA A 34 -18.76 -8.54 -19.90
C ALA A 34 -18.03 -8.42 -18.55
N ALA A 35 -16.70 -8.52 -18.52
CA ALA A 35 -15.87 -8.29 -17.34
C ALA A 35 -15.68 -6.78 -17.04
N LEU A 36 -15.87 -5.92 -18.04
CA LEU A 36 -15.87 -4.46 -17.86
C LEU A 36 -17.10 -3.96 -17.09
N LYS A 37 -18.25 -4.66 -17.19
CA LYS A 37 -19.51 -4.23 -16.57
C LYS A 37 -19.49 -4.23 -15.04
N SER A 38 -18.67 -5.07 -14.41
CA SER A 38 -18.57 -5.10 -12.94
C SER A 38 -17.55 -4.13 -12.37
N GLY A 39 -16.73 -3.47 -13.22
CA GLY A 39 -15.68 -2.56 -12.78
C GLY A 39 -14.48 -3.25 -12.11
N ALA A 40 -14.69 -4.34 -11.36
CA ALA A 40 -13.66 -5.07 -10.60
C ALA A 40 -12.47 -5.56 -11.43
N TYR A 41 -12.70 -5.83 -12.72
CA TYR A 41 -11.68 -6.26 -13.67
C TYR A 41 -11.36 -5.22 -14.74
N SER A 42 -12.00 -4.04 -14.68
CA SER A 42 -11.68 -2.91 -15.56
C SER A 42 -10.45 -2.18 -15.02
N PRO A 43 -9.31 -2.18 -15.74
CA PRO A 43 -8.10 -1.51 -15.26
C PRO A 43 -8.36 -0.03 -14.94
N ARG A 44 -9.07 0.67 -15.83
CA ARG A 44 -9.41 2.09 -15.66
C ARG A 44 -10.21 2.39 -14.40
N VAL A 45 -11.24 1.58 -14.11
CA VAL A 45 -12.10 1.81 -12.92
C VAL A 45 -11.33 1.48 -11.65
N ARG A 46 -10.58 0.37 -11.67
CA ARG A 46 -9.80 -0.06 -10.53
C ARG A 46 -8.63 0.88 -10.23
N GLU A 47 -7.96 1.40 -11.25
CA GLU A 47 -6.87 2.37 -11.13
C GLU A 47 -7.37 3.69 -10.54
N ALA A 48 -8.47 4.24 -11.05
CA ALA A 48 -9.05 5.47 -10.49
C ALA A 48 -9.44 5.31 -9.02
N TYR A 49 -10.03 4.17 -8.64
CA TYR A 49 -10.32 3.90 -7.22
C TYR A 49 -9.02 3.69 -6.41
N ALA A 50 -8.06 2.92 -6.93
CA ALA A 50 -6.78 2.73 -6.26
C ALA A 50 -6.00 4.04 -6.06
N GLU A 51 -6.12 5.00 -6.98
CA GLU A 51 -5.56 6.35 -6.83
C GLU A 51 -6.21 7.07 -5.65
N ALA A 52 -7.54 7.10 -5.58
CA ALA A 52 -8.28 7.70 -4.47
C ALA A 52 -7.92 7.05 -3.11
N LEU A 53 -7.79 5.72 -3.07
CA LEU A 53 -7.38 4.99 -1.86
C LEU A 53 -5.93 5.31 -1.45
N THR A 54 -5.03 5.48 -2.42
CA THR A 54 -3.63 5.86 -2.17
C THR A 54 -3.55 7.27 -1.60
N GLU A 55 -4.31 8.20 -2.18
CA GLU A 55 -4.40 9.58 -1.70
C GLU A 55 -4.99 9.64 -0.29
N TRP A 56 -6.11 8.94 -0.06
CA TRP A 56 -6.72 8.83 1.27
C TRP A 56 -5.74 8.31 2.31
N ALA A 57 -5.02 7.22 2.01
CA ALA A 57 -4.07 6.62 2.95
C ALA A 57 -2.91 7.56 3.29
N ARG A 58 -2.42 8.35 2.32
CA ARG A 58 -1.36 9.34 2.51
C ARG A 58 -1.83 10.60 3.25
N ALA A 59 -3.10 10.94 3.14
CA ALA A 59 -3.70 12.06 3.85
C ALA A 59 -3.82 11.79 5.36
N GLN A 60 -3.91 10.52 5.79
CA GLN A 60 -4.01 10.17 7.21
C GLN A 60 -2.72 10.49 7.97
N ASP A 61 -2.79 11.40 8.94
CA ASP A 61 -1.62 11.76 9.77
C ASP A 61 -1.11 10.58 10.60
N ALA A 62 -2.01 9.71 11.05
CA ALA A 62 -1.66 8.47 11.75
C ALA A 62 -0.86 7.46 10.88
N LEU A 63 -0.79 7.70 9.57
CA LEU A 63 -0.06 6.92 8.57
C LEU A 63 0.96 7.80 7.82
N SER A 64 1.45 8.87 8.44
CA SER A 64 2.39 9.83 7.82
C SER A 64 3.64 9.16 7.22
N PHE A 65 4.10 8.04 7.78
CA PHE A 65 5.21 7.25 7.23
C PHE A 65 4.96 6.71 5.82
N LEU A 66 3.70 6.53 5.41
CA LEU A 66 3.33 6.12 4.04
C LEU A 66 3.53 7.23 2.99
N ARG A 67 3.83 8.46 3.42
CA ARG A 67 4.19 9.57 2.52
C ARG A 67 5.59 9.40 1.95
N ASP A 68 6.45 8.59 2.57
CA ASP A 68 7.77 8.27 2.05
C ASP A 68 7.67 7.49 0.73
N SER A 69 8.45 7.93 -0.27
CA SER A 69 8.43 7.38 -1.63
C SER A 69 8.78 5.89 -1.71
N SER A 70 9.55 5.36 -0.75
CA SER A 70 9.91 3.93 -0.67
C SER A 70 8.69 3.03 -0.45
N PHE A 71 7.62 3.54 0.16
CA PHE A 71 6.37 2.80 0.36
C PHE A 71 5.42 2.89 -0.84
N ALA A 72 5.67 3.78 -1.81
CA ALA A 72 4.75 4.04 -2.91
C ALA A 72 4.30 2.77 -3.68
N PRO A 73 5.20 1.83 -4.06
CA PRO A 73 4.79 0.61 -4.75
C PRO A 73 3.91 -0.30 -3.89
N SER A 74 4.19 -0.37 -2.59
CA SER A 74 3.45 -1.19 -1.63
C SER A 74 2.06 -0.62 -1.37
N VAL A 75 1.95 0.70 -1.17
CA VAL A 75 0.67 1.41 -1.02
C VAL A 75 -0.18 1.22 -2.26
N TRP A 76 0.39 1.42 -3.45
CA TRP A 76 -0.32 1.21 -4.71
C TRP A 76 -0.84 -0.21 -4.85
N ARG A 77 -0.02 -1.22 -4.52
CA ARG A 77 -0.40 -2.63 -4.59
C ARG A 77 -1.52 -2.97 -3.60
N TRP A 78 -1.49 -2.42 -2.40
CA TRP A 78 -2.59 -2.55 -1.44
C TRP A 78 -3.87 -1.92 -1.99
N ALA A 79 -3.81 -0.66 -2.44
CA ALA A 79 -4.95 0.08 -2.95
C ALA A 79 -5.63 -0.65 -4.13
N GLN A 80 -4.85 -1.21 -5.05
CA GLN A 80 -5.34 -2.03 -6.16
C GLN A 80 -6.11 -3.29 -5.71
N ARG A 81 -5.67 -3.93 -4.62
CA ARG A 81 -6.33 -5.12 -4.06
C ARG A 81 -7.60 -4.75 -3.31
N THR A 82 -7.57 -3.67 -2.53
CA THR A 82 -8.75 -3.14 -1.84
C THR A 82 -9.81 -2.71 -2.85
N ALA A 83 -9.46 -1.94 -3.87
CA ALA A 83 -10.37 -1.57 -4.95
C ALA A 83 -11.00 -2.79 -5.64
N ALA A 84 -10.23 -3.86 -5.89
CA ALA A 84 -10.77 -5.09 -6.44
C ALA A 84 -11.76 -5.79 -5.48
N SER A 85 -11.48 -5.81 -4.18
CA SER A 85 -12.37 -6.37 -3.15
C SER A 85 -13.69 -5.59 -3.11
N ASP A 86 -13.61 -4.27 -2.97
CA ASP A 86 -14.77 -3.37 -2.86
C ASP A 86 -15.68 -3.46 -4.09
N LEU A 87 -15.10 -3.48 -5.30
CA LEU A 87 -15.87 -3.59 -6.54
C LEU A 87 -16.56 -4.96 -6.66
N LEU A 88 -15.91 -6.05 -6.21
CA LEU A 88 -16.55 -7.38 -6.17
C LEU A 88 -17.68 -7.44 -5.15
N TYR A 89 -17.50 -6.78 -4.00
CA TYR A 89 -18.53 -6.68 -2.97
C TYR A 89 -19.74 -5.89 -3.48
N GLY A 90 -19.54 -4.73 -4.11
CA GLY A 90 -20.61 -3.96 -4.73
C GLY A 90 -21.37 -4.74 -5.82
N GLU A 91 -20.69 -5.59 -6.61
CA GLU A 91 -21.38 -6.47 -7.56
C GLU A 91 -22.24 -7.53 -6.85
N LEU A 92 -21.73 -8.11 -5.75
CA LEU A 92 -22.46 -9.07 -4.94
C LEU A 92 -23.73 -8.44 -4.34
N GLU A 93 -23.62 -7.23 -3.77
CA GLU A 93 -24.74 -6.47 -3.23
C GLU A 93 -25.76 -6.11 -4.31
N ALA A 94 -25.32 -5.60 -5.46
CA ALA A 94 -26.20 -5.28 -6.58
C ALA A 94 -26.94 -6.52 -7.08
N HIS A 95 -26.27 -7.68 -7.12
CA HIS A 95 -26.91 -8.94 -7.47
C HIS A 95 -27.94 -9.37 -6.41
N HIS A 96 -27.62 -9.25 -5.11
CA HIS A 96 -28.59 -9.49 -4.04
C HIS A 96 -29.81 -8.57 -4.14
N ALA A 97 -29.61 -7.28 -4.40
CA ALA A 97 -30.69 -6.30 -4.56
C ALA A 97 -31.58 -6.58 -5.79
N SER A 98 -31.00 -7.10 -6.88
CA SER A 98 -31.75 -7.42 -8.10
C SER A 98 -32.66 -8.65 -7.98
N LYS A 99 -32.45 -9.49 -6.95
CA LYS A 99 -33.28 -10.67 -6.68
C LYS A 99 -34.33 -10.31 -5.63
N GLN A 100 -35.58 -10.70 -5.87
CA GLN A 100 -36.63 -10.61 -4.84
C GLN A 100 -36.12 -11.24 -3.53
N ARG A 101 -36.30 -10.55 -2.40
CA ARG A 101 -35.89 -11.02 -1.05
C ARG A 101 -36.36 -12.47 -0.88
N GLY A 102 -35.41 -13.40 -0.73
CA GLY A 102 -35.65 -14.85 -0.59
C GLY A 102 -35.17 -15.72 -1.77
N SER A 103 -34.86 -15.15 -2.93
CA SER A 103 -34.49 -15.93 -4.13
C SER A 103 -32.99 -16.27 -4.30
N CYS A 104 -32.07 -15.76 -3.47
CA CYS A 104 -30.62 -16.05 -3.62
C CYS A 104 -30.18 -17.34 -2.90
N ALA A 105 -31.06 -18.04 -2.16
CA ALA A 105 -30.73 -19.34 -1.58
C ALA A 105 -30.32 -20.35 -2.68
N GLY A 106 -29.07 -20.84 -2.63
CA GLY A 106 -28.52 -21.75 -3.64
C GLY A 106 -28.11 -21.10 -4.97
N CYS A 107 -28.10 -19.77 -5.08
CA CYS A 107 -27.68 -19.11 -6.30
C CYS A 107 -26.18 -19.29 -6.56
N MET A 108 -25.84 -20.06 -7.60
CA MET A 108 -24.44 -20.31 -8.00
C MET A 108 -23.66 -19.04 -8.29
N ARG A 109 -24.32 -17.98 -8.79
CA ARG A 109 -23.68 -16.68 -9.04
C ARG A 109 -23.33 -15.96 -7.73
N CYS A 110 -24.25 -15.92 -6.76
CA CYS A 110 -23.98 -15.34 -5.43
C CYS A 110 -22.74 -16.05 -4.81
N ARG A 111 -22.75 -17.39 -4.76
CA ARG A 111 -21.63 -18.19 -4.23
C ARG A 111 -20.30 -17.95 -4.95
N SER A 112 -20.33 -17.83 -6.28
CA SER A 112 -19.12 -17.56 -7.07
C SER A 112 -18.58 -16.14 -6.87
N LEU A 113 -19.44 -15.13 -6.74
CA LEU A 113 -19.04 -13.75 -6.43
C LEU A 113 -18.45 -13.67 -5.02
N GLU A 114 -19.14 -14.26 -4.04
CA GLU A 114 -18.71 -14.29 -2.65
C GLU A 114 -17.33 -14.95 -2.49
N ALA A 115 -17.11 -16.12 -3.09
CA ALA A 115 -15.81 -16.80 -3.03
C ALA A 115 -14.67 -15.96 -3.63
N ARG A 116 -14.94 -15.20 -4.69
CA ARG A 116 -13.96 -14.31 -5.32
C ARG A 116 -13.71 -13.06 -4.48
N TRP A 117 -14.77 -12.44 -3.96
CA TRP A 117 -14.67 -11.32 -3.03
C TRP A 117 -13.85 -11.72 -1.81
N GLN A 118 -14.22 -12.77 -1.09
CA GLN A 118 -13.46 -13.25 0.08
C GLN A 118 -11.98 -13.53 -0.22
N LYS A 119 -11.67 -14.01 -1.42
CA LYS A 119 -10.27 -14.20 -1.85
C LYS A 119 -9.57 -12.86 -2.05
N ALA A 120 -10.20 -11.91 -2.74
CA ALA A 120 -9.65 -10.57 -2.95
C ALA A 120 -9.46 -9.84 -1.62
N ASP A 121 -10.45 -9.94 -0.74
CA ASP A 121 -10.50 -9.33 0.58
C ASP A 121 -9.32 -9.77 1.46
N ARG A 122 -9.12 -11.09 1.62
CA ARG A 122 -7.95 -11.64 2.32
C ARG A 122 -6.61 -11.20 1.72
N THR A 123 -6.55 -10.95 0.40
CA THR A 123 -5.31 -10.45 -0.21
C THR A 123 -5.08 -8.95 0.02
N ALA A 124 -6.17 -8.18 0.13
CA ALA A 124 -6.15 -6.76 0.48
C ALA A 124 -5.78 -6.58 1.96
N GLU A 125 -6.43 -7.33 2.86
CA GLU A 125 -6.15 -7.38 4.29
C GLU A 125 -4.66 -7.66 4.57
N ARG A 126 -4.12 -8.76 4.03
CA ARG A 126 -2.68 -9.10 4.14
C ARG A 126 -1.75 -8.03 3.56
N ALA A 127 -2.19 -7.27 2.56
CA ALA A 127 -1.40 -6.16 2.05
C ALA A 127 -1.42 -4.97 3.03
N GLY A 128 -2.57 -4.70 3.65
CA GLY A 128 -2.75 -3.68 4.66
C GLY A 128 -1.97 -3.97 5.94
N GLU A 129 -1.99 -5.22 6.41
CA GLU A 129 -1.16 -5.69 7.54
C GLU A 129 0.33 -5.41 7.28
N ARG A 130 0.83 -5.74 6.09
CA ARG A 130 2.25 -5.48 5.74
C ARG A 130 2.60 -4.00 5.66
N LEU A 131 1.62 -3.14 5.46
CA LEU A 131 1.77 -1.69 5.43
C LEU A 131 1.58 -1.04 6.81
N GLY A 132 1.20 -1.80 7.84
CA GLY A 132 0.92 -1.22 9.15
C GLY A 132 -0.37 -0.41 9.19
N LEU A 133 -1.40 -0.80 8.42
CA LEU A 133 -2.71 -0.13 8.47
C LEU A 133 -3.51 -0.49 9.72
N ASP A 134 -3.31 -1.70 10.24
CA ASP A 134 -3.84 -2.10 11.55
C ASP A 134 -2.89 -1.66 12.68
N PRO A 135 -3.39 -1.18 13.84
CA PRO A 135 -2.54 -0.72 14.94
C PRO A 135 -1.46 -1.71 15.41
N GLN A 136 -1.76 -3.00 15.47
CA GLN A 136 -0.80 -4.02 15.87
C GLN A 136 0.27 -4.21 14.79
N SER A 137 -0.16 -4.38 13.54
CA SER A 137 0.76 -4.51 12.41
C SER A 137 1.68 -3.29 12.25
N ARG A 138 1.17 -2.10 12.57
CA ARG A 138 1.93 -0.84 12.59
C ARG A 138 3.01 -0.86 13.65
N ALA A 139 2.69 -1.29 14.87
CA ALA A 139 3.66 -1.39 15.95
C ALA A 139 4.82 -2.33 15.55
N GLU A 140 4.51 -3.48 14.97
CA GLU A 140 5.52 -4.43 14.48
C GLU A 140 6.38 -3.83 13.35
N LEU A 141 5.75 -3.12 12.41
CA LEU A 141 6.46 -2.46 11.32
C LEU A 141 7.42 -1.39 11.85
N LEU A 142 7.00 -0.57 12.80
CA LEU A 142 7.83 0.45 13.42
C LEU A 142 9.03 -0.15 14.16
N VAL A 143 8.84 -1.27 14.88
CA VAL A 143 9.95 -2.00 15.52
C VAL A 143 10.95 -2.49 14.48
N LYS A 144 10.48 -3.06 13.37
CA LYS A 144 11.34 -3.54 12.28
C LYS A 144 12.09 -2.40 11.58
N LEU A 145 11.43 -1.29 11.30
CA LEU A 145 12.04 -0.13 10.65
C LEU A 145 13.07 0.56 11.55
N ARG A 146 12.82 0.60 12.86
CA ARG A 146 13.78 1.10 13.85
C ARG A 146 15.01 0.18 13.95
N ALA A 147 14.80 -1.13 14.00
CA ALA A 147 15.90 -2.10 14.01
C ALA A 147 16.74 -2.04 12.72
N ALA A 148 16.12 -1.74 11.58
CA ALA A 148 16.81 -1.54 10.30
C ALA A 148 17.48 -0.16 10.17
N GLY A 149 17.34 0.74 11.15
CA GLY A 149 17.89 2.10 11.11
C GLY A 149 17.23 3.03 10.08
N VAL A 150 16.08 2.63 9.51
CA VAL A 150 15.34 3.44 8.53
C VAL A 150 14.67 4.63 9.22
N ILE A 151 14.09 4.38 10.40
CA ILE A 151 13.57 5.44 11.26
C ILE A 151 14.66 5.75 12.29
N LYS A 152 15.29 6.92 12.15
CA LYS A 152 16.18 7.45 13.19
C LYS A 152 15.41 7.48 14.51
N SER A 153 16.00 6.93 15.58
CA SER A 153 15.42 7.09 16.92
C SER A 153 15.27 8.58 17.24
N GLU A 154 14.34 8.95 18.11
CA GLU A 154 14.21 10.34 18.57
C GLU A 154 15.55 10.87 19.10
N ALA A 155 16.33 10.02 19.78
CA ALA A 155 17.69 10.34 20.20
C ALA A 155 18.62 10.69 19.02
N GLN A 156 18.59 9.91 17.92
CA GLN A 156 19.38 10.20 16.72
C GLN A 156 18.89 11.44 15.96
N GLN A 157 17.59 11.74 16.02
CA GLN A 157 17.05 12.98 15.45
C GLN A 157 17.49 14.19 16.26
N VAL A 158 17.42 14.12 17.60
CA VAL A 158 17.89 15.17 18.50
C VAL A 158 19.40 15.37 18.34
N GLU A 159 20.20 14.31 18.32
CA GLU A 159 21.65 14.39 18.11
C GLU A 159 22.00 14.99 16.73
N SER A 160 21.27 14.61 15.69
CA SER A 160 21.40 15.21 14.36
C SER A 160 21.03 16.70 14.34
N LEU A 161 20.01 17.11 15.09
CA LEU A 161 19.61 18.52 15.21
C LEU A 161 20.64 19.32 16.02
N LEU A 162 21.11 18.77 17.14
CA LEU A 162 22.15 19.38 17.96
C LEU A 162 23.45 19.54 17.17
N GLY A 163 23.84 18.53 16.37
CA GLY A 163 24.99 18.63 15.47
C GLY A 163 24.83 19.71 14.41
N ALA A 164 23.64 19.84 13.80
CA ALA A 164 23.35 20.90 12.83
C ALA A 164 23.37 22.30 13.47
N ILE A 165 22.85 22.45 14.69
CA ILE A 165 22.91 23.69 15.46
C ILE A 165 24.36 24.03 15.79
N ALA A 166 25.14 23.09 16.32
CA ALA A 166 26.56 23.31 16.63
C ALA A 166 27.35 23.77 15.39
N GLN A 167 27.12 23.14 14.23
CA GLN A 167 27.73 23.53 12.97
C GLN A 167 27.30 24.93 12.50
N GLN A 168 26.02 25.28 12.66
CA GLN A 168 25.50 26.60 12.31
C GLN A 168 26.10 27.72 13.18
N PHE A 169 26.39 27.43 14.45
CA PHE A 169 27.00 28.38 15.38
C PHE A 169 28.52 28.32 15.43
N GLY A 170 29.16 27.47 14.62
CA GLY A 170 30.62 27.33 14.62
C GLY A 170 31.19 26.84 15.95
N LEU A 171 30.38 26.08 16.71
CA LEU A 171 30.84 25.44 17.94
C LEU A 171 31.70 24.24 17.53
N ASP A 172 33.00 24.50 17.37
CA ASP A 172 33.97 23.47 17.06
C ASP A 172 34.01 22.48 18.24
N GLN A 173 33.70 21.21 17.98
CA GLN A 173 33.63 20.14 19.01
C GLN A 173 34.97 19.91 19.74
N THR A 174 36.03 20.59 19.32
CA THR A 174 37.40 20.53 19.84
C THR A 174 37.63 21.39 21.09
N SER A 175 36.68 22.22 21.51
CA SER A 175 36.88 23.09 22.69
C SER A 175 36.44 22.47 24.03
N GLY A 176 36.17 21.16 24.06
CA GLY A 176 35.70 20.42 25.23
C GLY A 176 36.75 20.12 26.30
N GLU A 177 37.88 20.82 26.32
CA GLU A 177 38.71 20.94 27.52
C GLU A 177 38.40 22.30 28.14
N LEU A 178 37.18 22.42 28.68
CA LEU A 178 36.82 23.49 29.59
C LEU A 178 37.62 23.21 30.87
N LEU A 179 38.87 23.67 30.90
CA LEU A 179 39.65 23.77 32.12
C LEU A 179 38.83 24.64 33.06
N VAL A 180 38.11 23.98 33.97
CA VAL A 180 37.64 24.62 35.19
C VAL A 180 38.93 24.93 35.93
N GLU A 181 39.47 26.12 35.71
CA GLU A 181 40.39 26.73 36.65
C GLU A 181 39.56 26.92 37.92
N GLU A 182 39.55 25.88 38.76
CA GLU A 182 39.15 25.96 40.15
C GLU A 182 40.11 26.96 40.78
N ASP A 183 39.70 28.23 40.80
CA ASP A 183 40.26 29.23 41.70
C ASP A 183 39.96 28.74 43.12
N ALA A 184 40.85 27.87 43.59
CA ALA A 184 40.95 27.43 44.97
C ALA A 184 41.46 28.62 45.80
N ASP A 185 40.59 29.60 46.03
CA ASP A 185 40.75 30.55 47.12
C ASP A 185 40.53 29.79 48.44
N ILE A 186 41.61 29.15 48.89
CA ILE A 186 41.81 28.68 50.26
C ILE A 186 41.83 29.95 51.12
N VAL A 187 40.68 30.31 51.69
CA VAL A 187 40.62 31.29 52.76
C VAL A 187 41.02 30.58 54.05
N ASP A 188 42.32 30.59 54.33
CA ASP A 188 42.86 30.30 55.66
C ASP A 188 42.34 31.36 56.64
N ALA A 189 41.29 31.02 57.38
CA ALA A 189 40.88 31.77 58.55
C ALA A 189 41.70 31.27 59.76
N GLU A 190 42.93 31.76 59.87
CA GLU A 190 43.69 31.72 61.12
C GLU A 190 43.00 32.63 62.17
N GLU A 191 42.74 32.00 63.33
CA GLU A 191 43.15 32.47 64.65
C GLU A 191 42.74 33.89 65.11
N ALA A 192 41.82 33.93 66.07
CA ALA A 192 41.84 34.92 67.13
C ALA A 192 41.43 34.26 68.46
N THR A 193 42.45 34.03 69.28
CA THR A 193 42.41 33.91 70.73
C THR A 193 41.60 35.05 71.37
N ASP A 194 40.89 34.79 72.46
CA ASP A 194 41.11 35.47 73.76
C ASP A 194 40.11 35.02 74.84
N GLU A 195 40.69 34.69 76.00
CA GLU A 195 40.21 34.62 77.40
C GLU A 195 39.06 33.67 77.82
#